data_AF-R9KNQ8-F1
#
_entry.id   AF-R9KNQ8-F1
#
_cell.length_a   1.000
_cell.length_b   1.000
_cell.length_c   1.000
_cell.angle_alpha   90.00
_cell.angle_beta   90.00
_cell.angle_gamma   90.00
#
_symmetry.space_group_name_H-M   'P 1'
#
loop_
_entity.id
_entity.type
_entity.pdbx_description
1 polymer ?
#
loop_
_entity_poly.entity_id
_entity_poly.type
_entity_poly.pdbx_seq_one_letter_code
_entity_poly.pdbx_strand_id
1 'polypeptide(L)'
;MKKILLVGKLNNVVKETNAFLSQFFHVQLCSENAGVLEGMMKIVNPDLVVISLIGAYGIDTSMFFMLSSQYADTPVLTIGTQEESNAFFKYYEESQFENLIRPVEHTGIMNAVCRRLGVNKEETIKEAQEGKKGTDGRKRVLVVDDNGTTLRTMKAMLEDTYEIAIAISGAQAMTSIGKKRPDLILLDYEMPVCDGKMTLEMIRADEEMKDIPVVFLTAVNDRANIEAVLKLKPAGYFLKPAVKDKLIAEIEKILGQ
;
A
#
# COMPACT_ATOMS: atom_id res chain seq x y z
N MET A 1 -5.65 -11.64 -4.72
CA MET A 1 -4.25 -11.20 -4.89
C MET A 1 -3.42 -11.83 -3.78
N LYS A 2 -2.33 -12.53 -4.13
CA LYS A 2 -1.46 -13.24 -3.18
C LYS A 2 -0.73 -12.26 -2.26
N LYS A 3 -0.52 -12.64 -1.00
CA LYS A 3 0.15 -11.84 0.02
C LYS A 3 1.60 -12.26 0.19
N ILE A 4 2.50 -11.30 0.20
CA ILE A 4 3.94 -11.51 0.40
C ILE A 4 4.39 -10.75 1.62
N LEU A 5 5.09 -11.42 2.53
CA LEU A 5 5.79 -10.77 3.63
C LEU A 5 7.27 -10.63 3.26
N LEU A 6 7.73 -9.39 3.04
CA LEU A 6 9.11 -9.08 2.67
C LEU A 6 9.91 -8.68 3.91
N VAL A 7 10.81 -9.57 4.32
CA VAL A 7 11.67 -9.45 5.49
C VAL A 7 13.04 -8.94 5.07
N GLY A 8 13.57 -7.92 5.74
CA GLY A 8 14.96 -7.50 5.55
C GLY A 8 15.26 -6.13 6.12
N LYS A 9 16.55 -5.77 6.10
CA LYS A 9 17.00 -4.44 6.50
C LYS A 9 16.49 -3.38 5.53
N LEU A 10 16.00 -2.25 6.06
CA LEU A 10 15.49 -1.15 5.24
C LEU A 10 16.64 -0.45 4.47
N ASN A 11 16.98 -0.99 3.31
CA ASN A 11 17.99 -0.49 2.39
C ASN A 11 17.38 -0.31 0.98
N ASN A 12 18.16 0.21 0.04
CA ASN A 12 17.67 0.46 -1.32
C ASN A 12 17.22 -0.83 -2.03
N VAL A 13 17.88 -1.96 -1.77
CA VAL A 13 17.51 -3.22 -2.42
C VAL A 13 16.16 -3.74 -1.96
N VAL A 14 15.86 -3.67 -0.65
CA VAL A 14 14.54 -4.02 -0.11
C VAL A 14 13.47 -3.06 -0.62
N LYS A 15 13.77 -1.75 -0.71
CA LYS A 15 12.85 -0.75 -1.27
C LYS A 15 12.52 -1.03 -2.74
N GLU A 16 13.53 -1.29 -3.56
CA GLU A 16 13.38 -1.62 -4.98
C GLU A 16 12.59 -2.93 -5.16
N THR A 17 12.93 -3.96 -4.38
CA THR A 17 12.23 -5.25 -4.41
C THR A 17 10.76 -5.09 -4.01
N ASN A 18 10.48 -4.31 -2.97
CA ASN A 18 9.12 -3.98 -2.55
C ASN A 18 8.35 -3.24 -3.65
N ALA A 19 8.95 -2.20 -4.24
CA ALA A 19 8.34 -1.41 -5.30
C ALA A 19 8.06 -2.24 -6.55
N PHE A 20 8.91 -3.22 -6.86
CA PHE A 20 8.69 -4.17 -7.94
C PHE A 20 7.54 -5.15 -7.64
N LEU A 21 7.62 -5.88 -6.53
CA LEU A 21 6.63 -6.92 -6.19
C LEU A 21 5.25 -6.36 -5.88
N SER A 22 5.16 -5.15 -5.29
CA SER A 22 3.90 -4.47 -4.97
C SER A 22 3.05 -4.15 -6.20
N GLN A 23 3.64 -4.21 -7.41
CA GLN A 23 2.89 -4.04 -8.65
C GLN A 23 2.01 -5.25 -8.98
N PHE A 24 2.28 -6.41 -8.40
CA PHE A 24 1.68 -7.70 -8.76
C PHE A 24 1.06 -8.43 -7.56
N PHE A 25 1.57 -8.16 -6.35
CA PHE A 25 1.20 -8.86 -5.13
C PHE A 25 0.90 -7.88 -3.99
N HIS A 26 0.19 -8.35 -2.97
CA HIS A 26 0.02 -7.58 -1.74
C HIS A 26 1.25 -7.76 -0.85
N VAL A 27 2.20 -6.82 -0.92
CA VAL A 27 3.46 -6.89 -0.17
C VAL A 27 3.37 -6.10 1.13
N GLN A 28 3.84 -6.69 2.22
CA GLN A 28 4.03 -6.03 3.51
C GLN A 28 5.49 -6.16 3.94
N LEU A 29 6.07 -5.06 4.42
CA LEU A 29 7.45 -5.04 4.92
C LEU A 29 7.51 -5.51 6.38
N CYS A 30 8.55 -6.27 6.71
CA CYS A 30 8.85 -6.75 8.04
C CYS A 30 10.33 -6.57 8.35
N SER A 31 10.66 -6.23 9.60
CA SER A 31 12.04 -6.20 10.06
C SER A 31 12.60 -7.62 10.20
N GLU A 32 13.92 -7.73 10.19
CA GLU A 32 14.69 -8.97 10.35
C GLU A 32 14.76 -9.48 11.81
N ASN A 33 13.74 -9.19 12.61
CA ASN A 33 13.62 -9.62 14.01
C ASN A 33 12.60 -10.76 14.13
N ALA A 34 12.97 -11.87 14.77
CA ALA A 34 12.13 -13.07 14.83
C ALA A 34 10.77 -12.83 15.53
N GLY A 35 10.73 -12.05 16.61
CA GLY A 35 9.49 -11.76 17.33
C GLY A 35 8.53 -10.88 16.53
N VAL A 36 9.07 -9.88 15.81
CA VAL A 36 8.27 -9.06 14.88
C VAL A 36 7.75 -9.91 13.72
N LEU A 37 8.60 -10.77 13.17
CA LEU A 37 8.22 -11.68 12.10
C LEU A 37 7.10 -12.61 12.54
N GLU A 38 7.19 -13.24 13.71
CA GLU A 38 6.15 -14.13 14.22
C GLU A 38 4.79 -13.42 14.36
N GLY A 39 4.79 -12.19 14.88
CA GLY A 39 3.58 -11.37 14.95
C GLY A 39 3.01 -11.06 13.56
N MET A 40 3.87 -10.68 12.62
CA MET A 40 3.45 -10.41 11.24
C MET A 40 2.94 -11.64 10.51
N MET A 41 3.51 -12.83 10.74
CA MET A 41 2.99 -14.08 10.18
C MET A 41 1.53 -14.31 10.57
N LYS A 42 1.17 -14.07 11.84
CA LYS A 42 -0.21 -14.20 12.34
C LYS A 42 -1.14 -13.12 11.79
N ILE A 43 -0.67 -11.88 11.72
CA ILE A 43 -1.50 -10.73 11.28
C ILE A 43 -1.74 -10.77 9.76
N VAL A 44 -0.68 -10.96 8.99
CA VAL A 44 -0.71 -10.89 7.52
C VAL A 44 -1.26 -12.18 6.95
N ASN A 45 -0.89 -13.32 7.55
CA ASN A 45 -1.11 -14.66 7.03
C ASN A 45 -0.66 -14.74 5.54
N PRO A 46 0.66 -14.66 5.29
CA PRO A 46 1.20 -14.53 3.94
C PRO A 46 1.17 -15.85 3.16
N ASP A 47 1.01 -15.75 1.84
CA ASP A 47 1.14 -16.89 0.92
C ASP A 47 2.62 -17.21 0.61
N LEU A 48 3.53 -16.26 0.81
CA LEU A 48 4.98 -16.40 0.61
C LEU A 48 5.74 -15.43 1.53
N VAL A 49 6.86 -15.91 2.09
CA VAL A 49 7.83 -15.05 2.78
C VAL A 49 9.03 -14.84 1.87
N VAL A 50 9.46 -13.58 1.69
CA VAL A 50 10.69 -13.23 0.98
C VAL A 50 11.67 -12.64 1.97
N ILE A 51 12.87 -13.18 2.08
CA ILE A 51 13.90 -12.73 3.03
C ILE A 51 15.08 -12.17 2.25
N SER A 52 15.35 -10.88 2.39
CA SER A 52 16.57 -10.27 1.90
C SER A 52 17.70 -10.45 2.91
N LEU A 53 18.75 -11.17 2.52
CA LEU A 53 19.97 -11.38 3.31
C LEU A 53 20.97 -10.22 3.18
N ILE A 54 20.67 -9.25 2.31
CA ILE A 54 21.60 -8.20 1.90
C ILE A 54 21.87 -7.24 3.03
N GLY A 55 23.12 -7.20 3.49
CA GLY A 55 23.51 -6.37 4.63
C GLY A 55 22.91 -6.86 5.96
N ALA A 56 22.42 -8.09 5.99
CA ALA A 56 21.81 -8.76 7.13
C ALA A 56 22.84 -9.57 7.93
N TYR A 57 24.03 -8.99 8.15
CA TYR A 57 25.13 -9.62 8.90
C TYR A 57 24.77 -9.93 10.37
N GLY A 58 23.65 -9.41 10.86
CA GLY A 58 23.09 -9.67 12.19
C GLY A 58 21.65 -10.19 12.17
N ILE A 59 21.24 -10.85 11.08
CA ILE A 59 19.90 -11.45 11.00
C ILE A 59 19.69 -12.43 12.15
N ASP A 60 18.54 -12.35 12.79
CA ASP A 60 18.19 -13.28 13.86
C ASP A 60 17.90 -14.66 13.27
N THR A 61 18.92 -15.54 13.22
CA THR A 61 18.81 -16.87 12.61
C THR A 61 17.72 -17.76 13.21
N SER A 62 17.23 -17.44 14.41
CA SER A 62 16.07 -18.16 15.00
C SER A 62 14.80 -18.01 14.15
N MET A 63 14.73 -16.97 13.29
CA MET A 63 13.63 -16.78 12.37
C MET A 63 13.48 -17.92 11.36
N PHE A 64 14.59 -18.50 10.88
CA PHE A 64 14.53 -19.62 9.93
C PHE A 64 13.95 -20.86 10.61
N PHE A 65 14.39 -21.14 11.83
CA PHE A 65 13.86 -22.23 12.64
C PHE A 65 12.38 -22.03 12.99
N MET A 66 11.97 -20.80 13.31
CA MET A 66 10.56 -20.48 13.57
C MET A 66 9.71 -20.72 12.32
N LEU A 67 10.18 -20.29 11.14
CA LEU A 67 9.49 -20.50 9.87
C LEU A 67 9.35 -21.99 9.53
N SER A 68 10.40 -22.80 9.72
CA SER A 68 10.32 -24.23 9.44
C SER A 68 9.50 -25.01 10.46
N SER A 69 9.59 -24.66 11.74
CA SER A 69 8.89 -25.40 12.81
C SER A 69 7.40 -25.05 12.92
N GLN A 70 7.03 -23.78 12.73
CA GLN A 70 5.66 -23.30 12.97
C GLN A 70 4.87 -23.00 11.68
N TYR A 71 5.57 -22.76 10.57
CA TYR A 71 4.96 -22.33 9.31
C TYR A 71 5.48 -23.13 8.11
N ALA A 72 5.71 -24.44 8.30
CA ALA A 72 6.30 -25.34 7.29
C ALA A 72 5.61 -25.30 5.91
N ASP A 73 4.29 -25.05 5.89
CA ASP A 73 3.49 -24.97 4.66
C ASP A 73 3.65 -23.65 3.91
N THR A 74 4.18 -22.60 4.54
CA THR A 74 4.38 -21.30 3.90
C THR A 74 5.72 -21.29 3.17
N PRO A 75 5.76 -21.18 1.84
CA PRO A 75 7.02 -21.14 1.11
C PRO A 75 7.87 -19.92 1.51
N VAL A 76 9.18 -20.08 1.46
CA VAL A 76 10.16 -19.03 1.77
C VAL A 76 11.13 -18.86 0.60
N LEU A 77 11.41 -17.62 0.22
CA LEU A 77 12.38 -17.24 -0.81
C LEU A 77 13.46 -16.36 -0.19
N THR A 78 14.71 -16.79 -0.21
CA THR A 78 15.85 -15.97 0.25
C THR A 78 16.53 -15.28 -0.92
N ILE A 79 16.98 -14.04 -0.74
CA ILE A 79 17.68 -13.25 -1.75
C ILE A 79 18.95 -12.65 -1.12
N GLY A 80 20.12 -13.05 -1.60
CA GLY A 80 21.41 -12.63 -1.05
C GLY A 80 22.59 -12.84 -1.99
N THR A 81 23.80 -12.46 -1.58
CA THR A 81 25.04 -12.83 -2.31
C THR A 81 25.36 -14.31 -2.10
N GLN A 82 26.36 -14.83 -2.84
CA GLN A 82 26.85 -16.19 -2.63
C GLN A 82 27.43 -16.36 -1.22
N GLU A 83 28.18 -15.37 -0.71
CA GLU A 83 28.75 -15.44 0.64
C GLU A 83 27.66 -15.44 1.71
N GLU A 84 26.67 -14.54 1.60
CA GLU A 84 25.53 -14.48 2.53
C GLU A 84 24.74 -15.79 2.49
N SER A 85 24.46 -16.30 1.29
CA SER A 85 23.76 -17.57 1.13
C SER A 85 24.49 -18.71 1.84
N ASN A 86 25.80 -18.84 1.59
CA ASN A 86 26.61 -19.89 2.19
C ASN A 86 26.68 -19.77 3.72
N ALA A 87 26.72 -18.54 4.26
CA ALA A 87 26.78 -18.31 5.70
C ALA A 87 25.52 -18.82 6.43
N PHE A 88 24.37 -18.73 5.79
CA PHE A 88 23.08 -19.07 6.39
C PHE A 88 22.49 -20.40 5.91
N PHE A 89 23.08 -21.06 4.91
CA PHE A 89 22.56 -22.25 4.25
C PHE A 89 22.08 -23.36 5.20
N LYS A 90 22.85 -23.61 6.28
CA LYS A 90 22.53 -24.63 7.30
C LYS A 90 21.22 -24.38 8.08
N TYR A 91 20.65 -23.18 8.00
CA TYR A 91 19.42 -22.81 8.69
C TYR A 91 18.17 -22.95 7.81
N TYR A 92 18.32 -23.17 6.50
CA TYR A 92 17.20 -23.17 5.56
C TYR A 92 17.30 -24.22 4.44
N GLU A 93 17.96 -25.35 4.69
CA GLU A 93 18.17 -26.41 3.68
C GLU A 93 16.87 -27.18 3.32
N GLU A 94 15.76 -26.91 3.99
CA GLU A 94 14.48 -27.59 3.78
C GLU A 94 13.80 -27.19 2.45
N SER A 95 12.94 -28.07 1.91
CA SER A 95 12.20 -27.83 0.64
C SER A 95 11.25 -26.64 0.67
N GLN A 96 10.98 -26.10 1.86
CA GLN A 96 10.23 -24.86 2.06
C GLN A 96 11.00 -23.65 1.52
N PHE A 97 12.33 -23.70 1.48
CA PHE A 97 13.17 -22.59 1.09
C PHE A 97 13.66 -22.72 -0.35
N GLU A 98 13.70 -21.60 -1.03
CA GLU A 98 14.37 -21.45 -2.32
C GLU A 98 15.30 -20.25 -2.23
N ASN A 99 16.52 -20.36 -2.76
CA ASN A 99 17.53 -19.31 -2.66
C ASN A 99 17.84 -18.68 -4.01
N LEU A 100 17.81 -17.35 -4.07
CA LEU A 100 18.24 -16.54 -5.21
C LEU A 100 19.55 -15.84 -4.89
N ILE A 101 20.59 -16.27 -5.59
CA ILE A 101 21.92 -15.66 -5.51
C ILE A 101 21.97 -14.45 -6.46
N ARG A 102 22.37 -13.30 -5.91
CA ARG A 102 22.58 -12.08 -6.69
C ARG A 102 23.86 -12.17 -7.54
N PRO A 103 23.91 -11.45 -8.68
CA PRO A 103 22.93 -10.50 -9.21
C PRO A 103 21.68 -11.21 -9.77
N VAL A 104 20.49 -10.75 -9.38
CA VAL A 104 19.22 -11.26 -9.89
C VAL A 104 18.40 -10.10 -10.44
N GLU A 105 17.93 -10.23 -11.67
CA GLU A 105 17.02 -9.28 -12.28
C GLU A 105 15.60 -9.45 -11.75
N HIS A 106 14.77 -8.40 -11.88
CA HIS A 106 13.35 -8.44 -11.52
C HIS A 106 12.59 -9.62 -12.18
N THR A 107 12.96 -9.98 -13.40
CA THR A 107 12.39 -11.13 -14.12
C THR A 107 12.69 -12.45 -13.40
N GLY A 108 13.89 -12.60 -12.85
CA GLY A 108 14.30 -13.75 -12.05
C GLY A 108 13.55 -13.83 -10.73
N ILE A 109 13.43 -12.70 -10.01
CA ILE A 109 12.64 -12.63 -8.76
C ILE A 109 11.18 -13.00 -9.05
N MET A 110 10.58 -12.45 -10.10
CA MET A 110 9.20 -12.76 -10.50
C MET A 110 8.98 -14.25 -10.79
N ASN A 111 9.89 -14.87 -11.55
CA ASN A 111 9.79 -16.28 -11.89
C ASN A 111 9.82 -17.16 -10.64
N ALA A 112 10.72 -16.86 -9.70
CA ALA A 112 10.84 -17.59 -8.44
C ALA A 112 9.61 -17.42 -7.54
N VAL A 113 9.13 -16.18 -7.39
CA VAL A 113 7.91 -15.88 -6.64
C VAL A 113 6.70 -16.62 -7.23
N CYS A 114 6.50 -16.56 -8.55
CA CYS A 114 5.39 -17.26 -9.22
C CYS A 114 5.48 -18.79 -9.04
N ARG A 115 6.68 -19.35 -9.19
CA ARG A 115 6.94 -20.78 -8.98
C ARG A 115 6.59 -21.21 -7.56
N ARG A 116 7.04 -20.47 -6.54
CA ARG A 116 6.78 -20.80 -5.12
C ARG A 116 5.31 -20.61 -4.74
N LEU A 117 4.64 -19.62 -5.31
CA LEU A 117 3.21 -19.39 -5.09
C LEU A 117 2.30 -20.32 -5.89
N GLY A 118 2.84 -21.09 -6.85
CA GLY A 118 2.06 -21.94 -7.75
C GLY A 118 1.14 -21.15 -8.68
N VAL A 119 1.49 -19.90 -9.01
CA VAL A 119 0.68 -19.03 -9.88
C VAL A 119 1.31 -18.90 -11.26
N ASN A 120 0.46 -18.73 -12.28
CA ASN A 120 0.93 -18.46 -13.62
C ASN A 120 1.43 -17.01 -13.72
N LYS A 121 2.67 -16.84 -14.18
CA LYS A 121 3.30 -15.51 -14.34
C LYS A 121 2.56 -14.63 -15.34
N GLU A 122 2.14 -15.18 -16.48
CA GLU A 122 1.45 -14.44 -17.54
C GLU A 122 0.07 -13.99 -17.05
N GLU A 123 -0.66 -14.86 -16.35
CA GLU A 123 -1.92 -14.49 -15.70
C GLU A 123 -1.70 -13.44 -14.61
N THR A 124 -0.67 -13.58 -13.77
CA THR A 124 -0.36 -12.61 -12.72
C THR A 124 -0.01 -11.24 -13.30
N ILE A 125 0.80 -11.20 -14.38
CA ILE A 125 1.12 -9.95 -15.09
C ILE A 125 -0.14 -9.39 -15.74
N LYS A 126 -0.97 -10.23 -16.35
CA LYS A 126 -2.22 -9.82 -16.97
C LYS A 126 -3.20 -9.28 -15.94
N GLU A 127 -3.40 -9.93 -14.80
CA GLU A 127 -4.21 -9.48 -13.66
C GLU A 127 -3.67 -8.18 -13.05
N ALA A 128 -2.35 -8.03 -12.92
CA ALA A 128 -1.75 -6.79 -12.46
C ALA A 128 -1.92 -5.66 -13.48
N GLN A 129 -1.82 -5.99 -14.77
CA GLN A 129 -2.10 -5.08 -15.87
C GLN A 129 -3.59 -4.79 -16.02
N GLU A 130 -4.49 -5.70 -15.65
CA GLU A 130 -5.95 -5.58 -15.66
C GLU A 130 -6.46 -4.86 -14.41
N GLY A 131 -5.80 -5.02 -13.26
CA GLY A 131 -5.98 -4.19 -12.06
C GLY A 131 -5.40 -2.79 -12.21
N LYS A 132 -4.38 -2.63 -13.06
CA LYS A 132 -3.91 -1.31 -13.56
C LYS A 132 -4.77 -0.78 -14.72
N LYS A 133 -5.34 -1.64 -15.58
CA LYS A 133 -6.35 -1.34 -16.63
C LYS A 133 -7.79 -1.38 -16.09
N GLY A 134 -7.96 -1.40 -14.77
CA GLY A 134 -9.21 -1.08 -14.09
C GLY A 134 -9.49 0.42 -14.11
N THR A 135 -8.73 1.20 -14.87
CA THR A 135 -9.12 2.53 -15.30
C THR A 135 -9.88 2.39 -16.61
N ASP A 136 -11.20 2.58 -16.53
CA ASP A 136 -12.05 2.95 -17.66
C ASP A 136 -11.66 4.34 -18.24
N GLY A 137 -10.35 4.70 -18.23
CA GLY A 137 -9.86 6.07 -18.29
C GLY A 137 -10.31 6.97 -17.13
N ARG A 138 -11.20 6.47 -16.25
CA ARG A 138 -11.80 7.21 -15.14
C ARG A 138 -10.76 7.60 -14.11
N LYS A 139 -10.79 8.87 -13.72
CA LYS A 139 -9.93 9.47 -12.71
C LYS A 139 -10.17 8.82 -11.35
N ARG A 140 -9.12 8.69 -10.54
CA ARG A 140 -9.19 8.04 -9.24
C ARG A 140 -9.40 9.04 -8.13
N VAL A 141 -10.45 8.86 -7.34
CA VAL A 141 -10.78 9.72 -6.20
C VAL A 141 -10.68 8.92 -4.91
N LEU A 142 -9.89 9.43 -3.95
CA LEU A 142 -9.81 8.88 -2.60
C LEU A 142 -10.77 9.65 -1.68
N VAL A 143 -11.72 8.95 -1.08
CA VAL A 143 -12.64 9.52 -0.08
C VAL A 143 -12.18 9.12 1.32
N VAL A 144 -11.98 10.12 2.19
CA VAL A 144 -11.50 9.95 3.56
C VAL A 144 -12.51 10.53 4.53
N ASP A 145 -13.09 9.69 5.39
CA ASP A 145 -14.13 10.07 6.36
C ASP A 145 -14.22 8.95 7.42
N ASP A 146 -14.31 9.28 8.71
CA ASP A 146 -14.37 8.27 9.77
C ASP A 146 -15.75 7.59 9.86
N ASN A 147 -16.77 8.18 9.23
CA ASN A 147 -18.10 7.62 9.13
C ASN A 147 -18.24 6.70 7.90
N GLY A 148 -18.24 5.39 8.16
CA GLY A 148 -18.41 4.38 7.12
C GLY A 148 -19.70 4.50 6.29
N THR A 149 -20.76 5.13 6.82
CA THR A 149 -21.98 5.40 6.05
C THR A 149 -21.75 6.51 5.04
N THR A 150 -21.06 7.60 5.42
CA THR A 150 -20.68 8.66 4.48
C THR A 150 -19.81 8.12 3.36
N LEU A 151 -18.81 7.30 3.67
CA LEU A 151 -17.95 6.66 2.68
C LEU A 151 -18.74 5.83 1.66
N ARG A 152 -19.68 5.01 2.12
CA ARG A 152 -20.53 4.18 1.23
C ARG A 152 -21.41 5.05 0.34
N THR A 153 -22.01 6.10 0.89
CA THR A 153 -22.84 7.04 0.13
C THR A 153 -22.02 7.77 -0.94
N MET A 154 -20.85 8.31 -0.59
CA MET A 154 -19.97 8.98 -1.55
C MET A 154 -19.49 8.03 -2.65
N LYS A 155 -19.15 6.79 -2.27
CA LYS A 155 -18.81 5.76 -3.24
C LYS A 155 -19.96 5.51 -4.21
N ALA A 156 -21.16 5.22 -3.73
CA ALA A 156 -22.34 4.99 -4.58
C ALA A 156 -22.69 6.20 -5.47
N MET A 157 -22.40 7.42 -5.01
CA MET A 157 -22.63 8.62 -5.80
C MET A 157 -21.63 8.79 -6.95
N LEU A 158 -20.38 8.36 -6.78
CA LEU A 158 -19.27 8.72 -7.67
C LEU A 158 -18.69 7.52 -8.44
N GLU A 159 -19.02 6.29 -8.06
CA GLU A 159 -18.43 5.07 -8.64
C GLU A 159 -18.82 4.80 -10.10
N ASP A 160 -19.83 5.51 -10.63
CA ASP A 160 -20.17 5.49 -12.06
C ASP A 160 -19.17 6.33 -12.88
N THR A 161 -18.67 7.44 -12.32
CA THR A 161 -17.83 8.43 -13.03
C THR A 161 -16.35 8.32 -12.71
N TYR A 162 -16.00 7.82 -11.52
CA TYR A 162 -14.63 7.78 -11.02
C TYR A 162 -14.27 6.41 -10.43
N GLU A 163 -12.98 6.10 -10.40
CA GLU A 163 -12.47 4.99 -9.59
C GLU A 163 -12.42 5.44 -8.12
N ILE A 164 -13.29 4.89 -7.27
CA ILE A 164 -13.37 5.31 -5.86
C ILE A 164 -12.57 4.39 -4.93
N ALA A 165 -11.62 4.98 -4.22
CA ALA A 165 -10.98 4.39 -3.05
C ALA A 165 -11.55 5.03 -1.77
N ILE A 166 -11.64 4.26 -0.69
CA ILE A 166 -12.14 4.73 0.61
C ILE A 166 -11.09 4.56 1.71
N ALA A 167 -11.07 5.48 2.67
CA ALA A 167 -10.28 5.39 3.89
C ALA A 167 -11.07 5.92 5.10
N ILE A 168 -11.04 5.20 6.21
CA ILE A 168 -11.71 5.56 7.47
C ILE A 168 -10.83 6.40 8.41
N SER A 169 -9.60 6.70 8.01
CA SER A 169 -8.66 7.49 8.81
C SER A 169 -7.53 8.06 7.95
N GLY A 170 -6.85 9.09 8.46
CA GLY A 170 -5.65 9.65 7.83
C GLY A 170 -4.56 8.61 7.61
N ALA A 171 -4.32 7.71 8.57
CA ALA A 171 -3.32 6.64 8.44
C ALA A 171 -3.66 5.66 7.29
N GLN A 172 -4.95 5.30 7.15
CA GLN A 172 -5.40 4.47 6.04
C GLN A 172 -5.34 5.24 4.72
N ALA A 173 -5.59 6.55 4.72
CA ALA A 173 -5.45 7.41 3.55
C ALA A 173 -4.00 7.41 3.05
N MET A 174 -3.01 7.66 3.92
CA MET A 174 -1.58 7.62 3.56
C MET A 174 -1.18 6.26 2.98
N THR A 175 -1.64 5.16 3.62
CA THR A 175 -1.41 3.80 3.11
C THR A 175 -2.04 3.58 1.74
N SER A 176 -3.24 4.13 1.50
CA SER A 176 -3.96 4.01 0.22
C SER A 176 -3.27 4.80 -0.89
N ILE A 177 -2.80 6.02 -0.59
CA ILE A 177 -2.06 6.88 -1.52
C ILE A 177 -0.75 6.20 -1.96
N GLY A 178 -0.01 5.61 -1.01
CA GLY A 178 1.24 4.90 -1.31
C GLY A 178 1.04 3.62 -2.15
N LYS A 179 -0.12 2.96 -2.08
CA LYS A 179 -0.45 1.79 -2.92
C LYS A 179 -0.79 2.18 -4.35
N LYS A 180 -1.61 3.22 -4.52
CA LYS A 180 -2.00 3.76 -5.81
C LYS A 180 -2.28 5.24 -5.60
N ARG A 181 -1.65 6.10 -6.41
CA ARG A 181 -1.81 7.55 -6.30
C ARG A 181 -3.21 7.97 -6.79
N PRO A 182 -4.02 8.69 -5.99
CA PRO A 182 -5.28 9.25 -6.48
C PRO A 182 -5.02 10.53 -7.32
N ASP A 183 -5.96 10.85 -8.21
CA ASP A 183 -5.98 12.13 -8.92
C ASP A 183 -6.58 13.25 -8.06
N LEU A 184 -7.44 12.92 -7.09
CA LEU A 184 -8.05 13.87 -6.15
C LEU A 184 -8.41 13.19 -4.82
N ILE A 185 -8.37 13.95 -3.73
CA ILE A 185 -8.77 13.50 -2.38
C ILE A 185 -9.99 14.30 -1.91
N LEU A 186 -11.08 13.61 -1.59
CA LEU A 186 -12.19 14.15 -0.81
C LEU A 186 -11.93 13.83 0.66
N LEU A 187 -11.69 14.85 1.48
CA LEU A 187 -11.26 14.69 2.87
C LEU A 187 -12.27 15.32 3.81
N ASP A 188 -12.81 14.53 4.73
CA ASP A 188 -13.62 15.09 5.80
C ASP A 188 -12.78 16.01 6.70
N TYR A 189 -13.29 17.20 6.93
CA TYR A 189 -12.66 18.17 7.82
C TYR A 189 -12.86 17.77 9.29
N GLU A 190 -14.05 17.26 9.62
CA GLU A 190 -14.46 16.98 11.01
C GLU A 190 -14.31 15.50 11.37
N MET A 191 -13.06 15.06 11.52
CA MET A 191 -12.76 13.71 11.98
C MET A 191 -12.30 13.71 13.46
N PRO A 192 -13.13 13.25 14.41
CA PRO A 192 -12.85 13.33 15.85
C PRO A 192 -11.63 12.52 16.35
N VAL A 193 -11.19 11.49 15.61
CA VAL A 193 -10.09 10.59 16.03
C VAL A 193 -8.76 10.89 15.34
N CYS A 194 -8.78 11.50 14.15
CA CYS A 194 -7.61 11.94 13.40
C CYS A 194 -8.01 13.17 12.58
N ASP A 195 -7.54 14.34 13.00
CA ASP A 195 -7.92 15.63 12.41
C ASP A 195 -7.67 15.65 10.88
N GLY A 196 -8.71 15.96 10.09
CA GLY A 196 -8.59 16.10 8.63
C GLY A 196 -7.50 17.11 8.26
N LYS A 197 -7.26 18.11 9.12
CA LYS A 197 -6.13 19.03 8.98
C LYS A 197 -4.79 18.32 9.05
N MET A 198 -4.59 17.43 10.01
CA MET A 198 -3.34 16.67 10.16
C MET A 198 -3.10 15.76 8.95
N THR A 199 -4.18 15.18 8.39
CA THR A 199 -4.09 14.39 7.16
C THR A 199 -3.59 15.24 5.98
N LEU A 200 -4.12 16.45 5.82
CA LEU A 200 -3.64 17.38 4.79
C LEU A 200 -2.17 17.77 5.02
N GLU A 201 -1.76 18.02 6.26
CA GLU A 201 -0.37 18.34 6.60
C GLU A 201 0.58 17.19 6.25
N MET A 202 0.19 15.94 6.55
CA MET A 202 0.96 14.75 6.18
C MET A 202 1.10 14.60 4.65
N ILE A 203 0.01 14.81 3.90
CA ILE A 203 0.02 14.76 2.43
C ILE A 203 0.99 15.80 1.86
N ARG A 204 1.02 17.00 2.44
CA ARG A 204 1.89 18.09 1.96
C ARG A 204 3.35 17.98 2.38
N ALA A 205 3.62 17.28 3.47
CA ALA A 205 4.98 17.03 3.93
C ALA A 205 5.70 16.01 3.04
N ASP A 206 4.97 15.21 2.25
CA ASP A 206 5.52 14.21 1.34
C ASP A 206 5.66 14.76 -0.08
N GLU A 207 6.89 14.75 -0.62
CA GLU A 207 7.23 15.28 -1.94
C GLU A 207 6.47 14.62 -3.10
N GLU A 208 6.08 13.35 -2.96
CA GLU A 208 5.35 12.62 -4.01
C GLU A 208 3.83 12.88 -3.95
N MET A 209 3.34 13.36 -2.81
CA MET A 209 1.92 13.53 -2.51
C MET A 209 1.45 14.99 -2.47
N LYS A 210 2.36 15.94 -2.26
CA LYS A 210 2.05 17.37 -2.05
C LYS A 210 1.22 18.03 -3.16
N ASP A 211 1.33 17.52 -4.38
CA ASP A 211 0.63 18.06 -5.57
C ASP A 211 -0.76 17.45 -5.79
N ILE A 212 -1.18 16.49 -4.96
CA ILE A 212 -2.51 15.88 -5.07
C ILE A 212 -3.55 16.91 -4.59
N PRO A 213 -4.55 17.28 -5.41
CA PRO A 213 -5.58 18.22 -5.00
C PRO A 213 -6.46 17.61 -3.90
N VAL A 214 -6.63 18.36 -2.80
CA VAL A 214 -7.48 17.98 -1.67
C VAL A 214 -8.68 18.90 -1.61
N VAL A 215 -9.88 18.32 -1.61
CA VAL A 215 -11.16 19.01 -1.41
C VAL A 215 -11.70 18.62 -0.05
N PHE A 216 -11.94 19.61 0.80
CA PHE A 216 -12.55 19.34 2.10
C PHE A 216 -14.05 19.09 1.98
N LEU A 217 -14.56 18.09 2.69
CA LEU A 217 -15.98 17.91 2.96
C LEU A 217 -16.24 18.42 4.39
N THR A 218 -17.18 19.33 4.59
CA THR A 218 -17.47 19.89 5.92
C THR A 218 -18.98 19.95 6.16
N ALA A 219 -19.44 19.61 7.36
CA ALA A 219 -20.84 19.81 7.75
C ALA A 219 -21.09 21.24 8.27
N VAL A 220 -20.03 22.01 8.50
CA VAL A 220 -20.10 23.28 9.18
C VAL A 220 -20.04 24.46 8.21
N ASN A 221 -21.05 25.31 8.31
CA ASN A 221 -21.24 26.50 7.48
C ASN A 221 -21.00 27.82 8.26
N ASP A 222 -20.36 27.77 9.43
CA ASP A 222 -20.01 29.00 10.15
C ASP A 222 -18.76 29.66 9.54
N ARG A 223 -18.75 31.00 9.62
CA ARG A 223 -17.73 31.82 8.98
C ARG A 223 -16.33 31.57 9.53
N ALA A 224 -16.18 31.23 10.82
CA ALA A 224 -14.88 31.02 11.44
C ALA A 224 -14.24 29.71 10.97
N ASN A 225 -15.02 28.63 10.88
CA ASN A 225 -14.52 27.35 10.35
C ASN A 225 -14.23 27.41 8.85
N ILE A 226 -15.06 28.09 8.06
CA ILE A 226 -14.77 28.33 6.64
C ILE A 226 -13.43 29.08 6.48
N GLU A 227 -13.19 30.10 7.30
CA GLU A 227 -11.94 30.84 7.27
C GLU A 227 -10.72 29.98 7.66
N ALA A 228 -10.89 29.08 8.64
CA ALA A 228 -9.86 28.12 9.03
C ALA A 228 -9.53 27.13 7.91
N VAL A 229 -10.54 26.59 7.22
CA VAL A 229 -10.38 25.71 6.05
C VAL A 229 -9.67 26.44 4.91
N LEU A 230 -10.07 27.68 4.61
CA LEU A 230 -9.46 28.47 3.53
C LEU A 230 -8.00 28.82 3.80
N LYS A 231 -7.60 29.03 5.07
CA LYS A 231 -6.19 29.24 5.46
C LYS A 231 -5.31 28.04 5.11
N LEU A 232 -5.88 26.83 5.06
CA LEU A 232 -5.18 25.64 4.63
C LEU A 232 -4.99 25.59 3.10
N LYS A 233 -5.55 26.52 2.31
CA LYS A 233 -5.44 26.56 0.85
C LYS A 233 -5.75 25.20 0.17
N PRO A 234 -6.88 24.56 0.46
CA PRO A 234 -7.27 23.34 -0.24
C PRO A 234 -7.54 23.64 -1.73
N ALA A 235 -7.61 22.60 -2.55
CA ALA A 235 -8.04 22.74 -3.94
C ALA A 235 -9.52 23.14 -4.05
N GLY A 236 -10.33 22.77 -3.04
CA GLY A 236 -11.72 23.18 -2.90
C GLY A 236 -12.29 22.84 -1.53
N TYR A 237 -13.54 23.22 -1.30
CA TYR A 237 -14.31 22.76 -0.14
C TYR A 237 -15.77 22.56 -0.57
N PHE A 238 -16.44 21.60 0.06
CA PHE A 238 -17.81 21.22 -0.25
C PHE A 238 -18.61 21.02 1.04
N LEU A 239 -19.80 21.62 1.12
CA LEU A 239 -20.69 21.50 2.26
C LEU A 239 -21.50 20.21 2.21
N LYS A 240 -21.54 19.45 3.31
CA LYS A 240 -22.42 18.30 3.50
C LYS A 240 -23.86 18.78 3.76
N PRO A 241 -24.90 18.04 3.29
CA PRO A 241 -24.81 16.83 2.48
C PRO A 241 -24.43 17.12 1.04
N ALA A 242 -23.55 16.29 0.47
CA ALA A 242 -23.15 16.47 -0.91
C ALA A 242 -24.29 16.15 -1.88
N VAL A 243 -24.48 16.99 -2.89
CA VAL A 243 -25.40 16.74 -4.01
C VAL A 243 -24.56 16.21 -5.16
N LYS A 244 -24.92 15.03 -5.71
CA LYS A 244 -24.12 14.28 -6.71
C LYS A 244 -23.63 15.17 -7.83
N ASP A 245 -24.53 15.85 -8.53
CA ASP A 245 -24.18 16.66 -9.71
C ASP A 245 -23.26 17.83 -9.38
N LYS A 246 -23.46 18.48 -8.23
CA LYS A 246 -22.60 19.58 -7.77
C LYS A 246 -21.21 19.10 -7.38
N LEU A 247 -21.13 17.93 -6.73
CA LEU A 247 -19.86 17.36 -6.33
C LEU A 247 -19.05 16.91 -7.55
N ILE A 248 -19.69 16.28 -8.53
CA ILE A 248 -19.06 15.90 -9.80
C ILE A 248 -18.54 17.15 -10.53
N ALA A 249 -19.36 18.20 -10.68
CA ALA A 249 -18.93 19.43 -11.34
C ALA A 249 -17.71 20.09 -10.67
N GLU A 250 -17.63 20.07 -9.33
CA GLU A 250 -16.46 20.62 -8.62
C GLU A 250 -15.22 19.73 -8.82
N ILE A 251 -15.38 18.39 -8.85
CA ILE A 251 -14.29 17.46 -9.12
C ILE A 251 -13.77 17.65 -10.55
N GLU A 252 -14.64 17.74 -11.55
CA GLU A 252 -14.28 17.97 -12.96
C GLU A 252 -13.49 19.27 -13.13
N LYS A 253 -13.99 20.36 -12.55
CA LYS A 253 -13.32 21.68 -12.54
C LYS A 253 -11.90 21.62 -11.97
N ILE A 254 -11.70 20.87 -10.88
CA ILE A 254 -10.38 20.74 -10.24
C ILE A 254 -9.45 19.82 -11.05
N LEU A 255 -9.99 18.76 -11.62
CA LEU A 255 -9.24 17.82 -12.46
C LEU A 255 -8.96 18.36 -13.88
N GLY A 256 -9.53 19.51 -14.24
CA GLY A 256 -9.36 20.15 -15.54
C GLY A 256 -10.06 19.38 -16.68
N GLN A 257 -11.21 18.77 -16.37
CA GLN A 257 -12.06 18.05 -17.32
C GLN A 257 -13.22 18.91 -17.83
#